data_AF-M5IK00-F1
#
_entry.id   AF-M5IK00-F1
#
_cell.length_a   1.000
_cell.length_b   1.000
_cell.length_c   1.000
_cell.angle_alpha   90.00
_cell.angle_beta   90.00
_cell.angle_gamma   90.00
#
_symmetry.space_group_name_H-M   'P 1'
#
loop_
_entity.id
_entity.type
_entity.pdbx_description
1 polymer ?
#
loop_
_entity_poly.entity_id
_entity_poly.type
_entity_poly.pdbx_seq_one_letter_code
_entity_poly.pdbx_strand_id
1 'polypeptide(L)'
;MDAQKIMDEIGIFLDKSLLKKSKITRAEIIRFIEEKWAEADDEKYRVYASYIYAARMVNEYKWAGDAPNMLYWLGEMDKHARSKEDPSYVNDYYNGECCLECGAEQEALEFLRKRYEANEEYLFTRSPKVAEFFNAHLTEPKILSKFEDEKYQDLSFPLRLDYFNKILEQEGELHCLFLDEYGEKTNEPNQAQTDVLEFLKQNQEEILTDILTEILKNYPKLQEIYDYPDEIKGDFMPDICEPKEFSKLLELQNIYIIGNTAKIGFQFSCSWDMEHGLGVMTQSGNVIKIGSAEAAFGF
;
A
#
# COMPACT_ATOMS: atom_id res chain seq x y z
N MET A 1 -13.09 26.37 9.42
CA MET A 1 -13.85 25.74 8.32
C MET A 1 -13.98 24.29 8.70
N ASP A 2 -15.12 23.64 8.42
CA ASP A 2 -15.39 22.28 8.91
C ASP A 2 -14.18 21.35 8.66
N ALA A 3 -13.50 20.98 9.74
CA ALA A 3 -12.26 20.21 9.69
C ALA A 3 -12.48 18.87 8.99
N GLN A 4 -13.66 18.25 9.16
CA GLN A 4 -13.99 17.00 8.49
C GLN A 4 -13.97 17.17 6.97
N LYS A 5 -14.67 18.19 6.46
CA LYS A 5 -14.70 18.49 5.03
C LYS A 5 -13.30 18.67 4.44
N ILE A 6 -12.42 19.37 5.15
CA ILE A 6 -11.04 19.59 4.67
C ILE A 6 -10.24 18.29 4.66
N MET A 7 -10.41 17.46 5.70
CA MET A 7 -9.76 16.16 5.73
C MET A 7 -10.26 15.27 4.58
N ASP A 8 -11.55 15.32 4.25
CA ASP A 8 -12.11 14.60 3.10
C ASP A 8 -11.52 15.11 1.77
N GLU A 9 -11.35 16.43 1.61
CA GLU A 9 -10.68 17.02 0.44
C GLU A 9 -9.22 16.57 0.31
N ILE A 10 -8.48 16.48 1.42
CA ILE A 10 -7.11 15.94 1.45
C ILE A 10 -7.10 14.46 1.06
N GLY A 11 -8.02 13.66 1.62
CA GLY A 11 -8.15 12.23 1.31
C GLY A 11 -8.37 11.99 -0.17
N ILE A 12 -9.37 12.67 -0.76
CA ILE A 12 -9.67 12.56 -2.19
C ILE A 12 -8.45 12.94 -3.04
N PHE A 13 -7.72 14.00 -2.69
CA PHE A 13 -6.53 14.40 -3.43
C PHE A 13 -5.41 13.36 -3.35
N LEU A 14 -5.21 12.77 -2.16
CA LEU A 14 -4.24 11.70 -1.96
C LEU A 14 -4.61 10.44 -2.75
N ASP A 15 -5.87 10.03 -2.76
CA ASP A 15 -6.33 8.88 -3.54
C ASP A 15 -6.12 9.13 -5.04
N LYS A 16 -6.44 10.34 -5.53
CA LYS A 16 -6.12 10.76 -6.91
C LYS A 16 -4.63 10.69 -7.21
N SER A 17 -3.78 11.01 -6.23
CA SER A 17 -2.32 10.97 -6.40
C SER A 17 -1.79 9.56 -6.65
N LEU A 18 -2.51 8.54 -6.16
CA LEU A 18 -2.14 7.13 -6.25
C LEU A 18 -2.75 6.42 -7.48
N LEU A 19 -3.61 7.11 -8.25
CA LEU A 19 -4.13 6.56 -9.50
C LEU A 19 -3.00 6.25 -10.47
N LYS A 20 -3.14 5.15 -11.21
CA LYS A 20 -2.13 4.66 -12.17
C LYS A 20 -1.64 5.70 -13.17
N LYS A 21 -2.53 6.61 -13.61
CA LYS A 21 -2.21 7.69 -14.56
C LYS A 21 -2.00 9.05 -13.91
N SER A 22 -1.95 9.10 -12.58
CA SER A 22 -1.66 10.31 -11.83
C SER A 22 -0.31 10.90 -12.26
N LYS A 23 -0.28 12.22 -12.37
CA LYS A 23 0.95 13.01 -12.56
C LYS A 23 1.23 13.91 -11.37
N ILE A 24 0.48 13.74 -10.28
CA ILE A 24 0.63 14.52 -9.07
C ILE A 24 2.00 14.19 -8.47
N THR A 25 2.82 15.22 -8.33
CA THR A 25 4.16 15.10 -7.78
C THR A 25 4.14 15.17 -6.25
N ARG A 26 5.20 14.67 -5.60
CA ARG A 26 5.39 14.82 -4.14
C ARG A 26 5.34 16.28 -3.69
N ALA A 27 5.92 17.18 -4.48
CA ALA A 27 5.88 18.62 -4.18
C ALA A 27 4.45 19.19 -4.22
N GLU A 28 3.61 18.70 -5.14
CA GLU A 28 2.20 19.09 -5.19
C GLU A 28 1.40 18.50 -4.03
N ILE A 29 1.70 17.26 -3.60
CA ILE A 29 1.12 16.65 -2.39
C ILE A 29 1.44 17.50 -1.17
N ILE A 30 2.72 17.82 -0.96
CA ILE A 30 3.18 18.63 0.18
C ILE A 30 2.42 19.96 0.20
N ARG A 31 2.46 20.70 -0.92
CA ARG A 31 1.81 22.02 -1.02
C ARG A 31 0.31 21.94 -0.76
N PHE A 32 -0.38 20.98 -1.38
CA PHE A 32 -1.83 20.84 -1.24
C PHE A 32 -2.24 20.54 0.21
N ILE A 33 -1.53 19.61 0.85
CA ILE A 33 -1.81 19.25 2.24
C ILE A 33 -1.52 20.43 3.16
N GLU A 34 -0.42 21.16 2.99
CA GLU A 34 -0.09 22.33 3.81
C GLU A 34 -1.13 23.44 3.69
N GLU A 35 -1.53 23.78 2.46
CA GLU A 35 -2.56 24.79 2.21
C GLU A 35 -3.87 24.40 2.88
N LYS A 36 -4.33 23.16 2.67
CA LYS A 36 -5.58 22.66 3.27
C LYS A 36 -5.50 22.53 4.78
N TRP A 37 -4.39 22.04 5.31
CA TRP A 37 -4.18 21.92 6.74
C TRP A 37 -4.23 23.27 7.46
N ALA A 38 -3.73 24.34 6.83
CA ALA A 38 -3.79 25.69 7.37
C ALA A 38 -5.22 26.29 7.36
N GLU A 39 -6.09 25.86 6.44
CA GLU A 39 -7.50 26.28 6.40
C GLU A 39 -8.35 25.61 7.50
N ALA A 40 -7.92 24.45 8.00
CA ALA A 40 -8.63 23.67 9.00
C ALA A 40 -8.42 24.21 10.41
N ASP A 41 -9.53 24.32 11.15
CA ASP A 41 -9.48 24.62 12.58
C ASP A 41 -9.00 23.41 13.40
N ASP A 42 -8.80 23.62 14.71
CA ASP A 42 -8.18 22.64 15.60
C ASP A 42 -9.00 21.35 15.79
N GLU A 43 -10.26 21.31 15.35
CA GLU A 43 -11.04 20.07 15.37
C GLU A 43 -10.42 18.99 14.45
N LYS A 44 -9.54 19.37 13.50
CA LYS A 44 -8.76 18.42 12.69
C LYS A 44 -7.99 17.42 13.57
N TYR A 45 -7.52 17.83 14.74
CA TYR A 45 -6.79 16.96 15.67
C TYR A 45 -7.65 15.87 16.34
N ARG A 46 -8.95 15.83 16.05
CA ARG A 46 -9.87 14.76 16.47
C ARG A 46 -10.32 13.89 15.29
N VAL A 47 -10.09 14.31 14.05
CA VAL A 47 -10.45 13.56 12.86
C VAL A 47 -9.36 12.52 12.58
N TYR A 48 -9.70 11.23 12.64
CA TYR A 48 -8.75 10.13 12.49
C TYR A 48 -7.83 10.25 11.27
N ALA A 49 -8.39 10.65 10.13
CA ALA A 49 -7.66 10.79 8.87
C ALA A 49 -6.54 11.85 8.94
N SER A 50 -6.70 12.89 9.77
CA SER A 50 -5.68 13.95 9.90
C SER A 50 -4.37 13.40 10.48
N TYR A 51 -4.43 12.42 11.37
CA TYR A 51 -3.25 11.73 11.89
C TYR A 51 -2.50 10.99 10.78
N ILE A 52 -3.23 10.33 9.88
CA ILE A 52 -2.66 9.65 8.70
C ILE A 52 -1.99 10.66 7.77
N TYR A 53 -2.64 11.80 7.54
CA TYR A 53 -2.09 12.83 6.64
C TYR A 53 -0.86 13.51 7.24
N ALA A 54 -0.83 13.77 8.55
CA ALA A 54 0.37 14.27 9.21
C ALA A 54 1.53 13.25 9.14
N ALA A 55 1.26 11.96 9.36
CA ALA A 55 2.24 10.90 9.18
C ALA A 55 2.72 10.79 7.72
N ARG A 56 1.83 11.02 6.75
CA ARG A 56 2.21 11.12 5.33
C ARG A 56 3.18 12.27 5.09
N MET A 57 2.93 13.45 5.66
CA MET A 57 3.81 14.61 5.52
C MET A 57 5.19 14.39 6.17
N VAL A 58 5.24 13.71 7.32
CA VAL A 58 6.52 13.29 7.94
C VAL A 58 7.34 12.45 6.94
N ASN A 59 6.71 11.49 6.26
CA ASN A 59 7.38 10.67 5.25
C ASN A 59 7.82 11.45 4.00
N GLU A 60 7.00 12.38 3.50
CA GLU A 60 7.37 13.23 2.36
C GLU A 60 8.62 14.07 2.68
N TYR A 61 8.69 14.66 3.87
CA TYR A 61 9.83 15.46 4.28
C TYR A 61 11.06 14.63 4.66
N LYS A 62 10.88 13.41 5.20
CA LYS A 62 11.97 12.44 5.35
C LYS A 62 12.61 12.11 4.01
N TRP A 63 11.80 11.85 2.98
CA TRP A 63 12.32 11.56 1.64
C TRP A 63 12.99 12.78 0.99
N ALA A 64 12.56 14.00 1.33
CA ALA A 64 13.21 15.22 0.89
C ALA A 64 14.50 15.56 1.67
N GLY A 65 14.75 14.90 2.81
CA GLY A 65 15.85 15.25 3.73
C GLY A 65 15.64 16.59 4.43
N ASP A 66 14.39 17.04 4.60
CA ASP A 66 14.03 18.32 5.20
C ASP A 66 13.62 18.13 6.66
N ALA A 67 14.63 18.07 7.53
CA ALA A 67 14.44 17.84 8.96
C ALA A 67 13.55 18.90 9.65
N PRO A 68 13.70 20.22 9.41
CA PRO A 68 12.83 21.22 10.03
C PRO A 68 11.34 21.00 9.77
N ASN A 69 10.95 20.73 8.52
CA ASN A 69 9.55 20.49 8.19
C ASN A 69 9.06 19.12 8.66
N MET A 70 9.92 18.09 8.60
CA MET A 70 9.62 16.78 9.19
C MET A 70 9.30 16.91 10.69
N LEU A 71 10.13 17.64 11.46
CA LEU A 71 9.91 17.90 12.88
C LEU A 71 8.63 18.71 13.15
N TYR A 72 8.34 19.70 12.31
CA TYR A 72 7.07 20.44 12.39
C TYR A 72 5.87 19.50 12.30
N TRP A 73 5.87 18.58 11.33
CA TRP A 73 4.78 17.62 11.13
C TRP A 73 4.71 16.54 12.22
N LEU A 74 5.84 16.13 12.82
CA LEU A 74 5.80 15.33 14.06
C LEU A 74 5.10 16.10 15.20
N GLY A 75 5.36 17.40 15.33
CA GLY A 75 4.66 18.26 16.28
C GLY A 75 3.16 18.40 15.99
N GLU A 76 2.75 18.39 14.72
CA GLU A 76 1.33 18.35 14.34
C GLU A 76 0.67 17.01 14.73
N MET A 77 1.39 15.89 14.57
CA MET A 77 0.93 14.57 15.03
C MET A 77 0.75 14.53 16.55
N ASP A 78 1.66 15.13 17.31
CA ASP A 78 1.61 15.15 18.79
C ASP A 78 0.38 15.89 19.33
N LYS A 79 -0.19 16.84 18.57
CA LYS A 79 -1.43 17.55 18.94
C LYS A 79 -2.67 16.67 18.78
N HIS A 80 -2.61 15.62 17.97
CA HIS A 80 -3.74 14.74 17.68
C HIS A 80 -4.19 13.97 18.94
N ALA A 81 -5.50 13.73 19.10
CA ALA A 81 -6.04 13.03 20.27
C ALA A 81 -5.41 11.64 20.50
N ARG A 82 -5.04 10.96 19.41
CA ARG A 82 -4.39 9.64 19.42
C ARG A 82 -2.97 9.64 19.97
N SER A 83 -2.25 10.77 19.98
CA SER A 83 -0.89 10.83 20.53
C SER A 83 -0.83 10.44 22.02
N LYS A 84 -2.00 10.44 22.68
CA LYS A 84 -2.19 10.09 24.09
C LYS A 84 -2.61 8.63 24.31
N GLU A 85 -2.84 7.86 23.25
CA GLU A 85 -3.21 6.44 23.35
C GLU A 85 -2.02 5.58 23.78
N ASP A 86 -0.83 5.92 23.30
CA ASP A 86 0.41 5.23 23.64
C ASP A 86 1.20 5.97 24.74
N PRO A 87 2.03 5.26 25.53
CA PRO A 87 2.98 5.88 26.42
C PRO A 87 3.94 6.82 25.68
N SER A 88 4.29 7.95 26.28
CA SER A 88 5.12 8.98 25.62
C SER A 88 6.46 8.45 25.08
N TYR A 89 7.04 7.43 25.74
CA TYR A 89 8.29 6.81 25.28
C TYR A 89 8.16 6.07 23.94
N VAL A 90 6.95 5.69 23.53
CA VAL A 90 6.68 5.10 22.20
C VAL A 90 6.76 6.19 21.14
N ASN A 91 6.16 7.35 21.39
CA ASN A 91 6.23 8.51 20.49
C ASN A 91 7.67 9.03 20.39
N ASP A 92 8.40 9.12 21.50
CA ASP A 92 9.81 9.51 21.48
C ASP A 92 10.67 8.53 20.67
N TYR A 93 10.38 7.22 20.70
CA TYR A 93 11.06 6.25 19.84
C TYR A 93 10.79 6.53 18.36
N TYR A 94 9.52 6.67 17.99
CA TYR A 94 9.10 6.94 16.62
C TYR A 94 9.69 8.25 16.08
N ASN A 95 9.67 9.31 16.89
CA ASN A 95 10.26 10.61 16.55
C ASN A 95 11.77 10.48 16.31
N GLY A 96 12.47 9.75 17.19
CA GLY A 96 13.89 9.48 17.06
C GLY A 96 14.24 8.68 15.79
N GLU A 97 13.46 7.66 15.47
CA GLU A 97 13.60 6.88 14.24
C GLU A 97 13.38 7.74 13.00
N CYS A 98 12.31 8.56 12.98
CA CYS A 98 12.05 9.48 11.87
C CYS A 98 13.18 10.50 11.67
N CYS A 99 13.73 11.06 12.75
CA CYS A 99 14.89 11.95 12.69
C CYS A 99 16.11 11.25 12.10
N LEU A 100 16.40 10.01 12.55
CA LEU A 100 17.53 9.23 12.05
C LEU A 100 17.39 8.91 10.55
N GLU A 101 16.19 8.56 10.10
CA GLU A 101 15.91 8.32 8.68
C GLU A 101 15.99 9.59 7.82
N CYS A 102 15.67 10.76 8.40
CA CYS A 102 15.81 12.06 7.75
C CYS A 102 17.26 12.60 7.77
N GLY A 103 18.19 11.94 8.47
CA GLY A 103 19.57 12.40 8.64
C GLY A 103 19.77 13.45 9.75
N ALA A 104 18.76 13.70 10.58
CA ALA A 104 18.80 14.61 11.73
C ALA A 104 19.33 13.89 12.98
N GLU A 105 20.61 13.51 12.96
CA GLU A 105 21.20 12.63 13.98
C GLU A 105 21.19 13.24 15.39
N GLN A 106 21.34 14.56 15.52
CA GLN A 106 21.33 15.22 16.82
C GLN A 106 19.95 15.12 17.47
N GLU A 107 18.91 15.49 16.74
CA GLU A 107 17.52 15.42 17.17
C GLU A 107 17.10 13.96 17.43
N ALA A 108 17.55 13.03 16.58
CA ALA A 108 17.35 11.60 16.79
C ALA A 108 17.92 11.17 18.15
N LEU A 109 19.15 11.57 18.46
CA LEU A 109 19.79 11.24 19.73
C LEU A 109 19.05 11.85 20.93
N GLU A 110 18.54 13.07 20.82
CA GLU A 110 17.76 13.72 21.88
C GLU A 110 16.46 12.96 22.20
N PHE A 111 15.68 12.59 21.18
CA PHE A 111 14.46 11.81 21.36
C PHE A 111 14.75 10.41 21.91
N LEU A 112 15.74 9.72 21.34
CA LEU A 112 16.10 8.37 21.77
C LEU A 112 16.66 8.34 23.21
N ARG A 113 17.35 9.40 23.66
CA ARG A 113 17.81 9.53 25.06
C ARG A 113 16.64 9.63 26.03
N LYS A 114 15.67 10.53 25.77
CA LYS A 114 14.46 10.66 26.61
C LYS A 114 13.74 9.32 26.76
N ARG A 115 13.63 8.60 25.65
CA ARG A 115 13.03 7.28 25.58
C ARG A 115 13.83 6.21 26.34
N TYR A 116 15.16 6.21 26.20
CA TYR A 116 16.06 5.30 26.92
C TYR A 116 15.96 5.49 28.44
N GLU A 117 15.92 6.73 28.90
CA GLU A 117 15.73 7.07 30.32
C GLU A 117 14.37 6.58 30.87
N ALA A 118 13.33 6.58 30.03
CA ALA A 118 11.99 6.12 30.43
C ALA A 118 11.87 4.58 30.47
N ASN A 119 12.49 3.86 29.54
CA ASN A 119 12.44 2.40 29.47
C ASN A 119 13.67 1.84 28.74
N GLU A 120 14.73 1.47 29.44
CA GLU A 120 16.01 1.09 28.81
C GLU A 120 15.91 -0.03 27.74
N GLU A 121 15.12 -1.05 28.00
CA GLU A 121 15.10 -2.29 27.22
C GLU A 121 14.43 -2.11 25.85
N TYR A 122 13.30 -1.40 25.78
CA TYR A 122 12.49 -1.33 24.56
C TYR A 122 13.22 -0.65 23.37
N LEU A 123 14.33 0.09 23.57
CA LEU A 123 15.08 0.72 22.46
C LEU A 123 15.63 -0.35 21.53
N PHE A 124 16.05 -1.46 22.13
CA PHE A 124 16.82 -2.52 21.50
C PHE A 124 15.93 -3.66 21.00
N THR A 125 14.60 -3.55 21.13
CA THR A 125 13.64 -4.60 20.71
C THR A 125 12.92 -4.28 19.40
N ARG A 126 13.27 -3.18 18.72
CA ARG A 126 12.50 -2.64 17.58
C ARG A 126 13.32 -2.65 16.30
N SER A 127 14.00 -1.55 15.99
CA SER A 127 14.79 -1.39 14.76
C SER A 127 16.28 -1.65 15.02
N PRO A 128 16.93 -2.57 14.28
CA PRO A 128 18.37 -2.80 14.36
C PRO A 128 19.17 -1.52 14.11
N LYS A 129 18.73 -0.71 13.13
CA LYS A 129 19.40 0.55 12.76
C LYS A 129 19.38 1.56 13.90
N VAL A 130 18.23 1.73 14.56
CA VAL A 130 18.10 2.62 15.72
C VAL A 130 18.91 2.10 16.91
N ALA A 131 18.87 0.79 17.15
CA ALA A 131 19.62 0.15 18.21
C ALA A 131 21.13 0.34 18.02
N GLU A 132 21.66 0.08 16.83
CA GLU A 132 23.08 0.27 16.48
C GLU A 132 23.50 1.73 16.63
N PHE A 133 22.72 2.66 16.07
CA PHE A 133 22.98 4.10 16.15
C PHE A 133 23.08 4.57 17.60
N PHE A 134 22.08 4.25 18.43
CA PHE A 134 22.06 4.70 19.81
C PHE A 134 23.14 4.02 20.65
N ASN A 135 23.38 2.73 20.43
CA ASN A 135 24.39 1.96 21.16
C ASN A 135 25.81 2.51 20.98
N ALA A 136 26.13 3.03 19.79
CA ALA A 136 27.39 3.71 19.52
C ALA A 136 27.61 5.01 20.33
N HIS A 137 26.53 5.58 20.87
CA HIS A 137 26.55 6.82 21.65
C HIS A 137 26.44 6.59 23.17
N LEU A 138 26.41 5.33 23.61
CA LEU A 138 26.47 4.96 25.03
C LEU A 138 27.90 4.99 25.56
N THR A 139 28.06 5.38 26.82
CA THR A 139 29.35 5.28 27.53
C THR A 139 29.83 3.83 27.61
N GLU A 140 28.90 2.89 27.76
CA GLU A 140 29.14 1.45 27.79
C GLU A 140 28.19 0.77 26.79
N PRO A 141 28.65 0.47 25.54
CA PRO A 141 27.82 -0.18 24.53
C PRO A 141 27.36 -1.57 24.96
N LYS A 142 26.09 -1.87 24.72
CA LYS A 142 25.47 -3.18 24.94
C LYS A 142 25.85 -4.17 23.84
N ILE A 143 25.88 -5.45 24.20
CA ILE A 143 25.94 -6.55 23.22
C ILE A 143 24.53 -6.70 22.65
N LEU A 144 24.35 -6.35 21.37
CA LEU A 144 23.07 -6.51 20.68
C LEU A 144 22.88 -7.98 20.28
N SER A 145 21.71 -8.54 20.57
CA SER A 145 21.31 -9.83 19.99
C SER A 145 21.19 -9.68 18.47
N LYS A 146 21.47 -10.76 17.73
CA LYS A 146 21.13 -10.79 16.31
C LYS A 146 19.62 -10.62 16.20
N PHE A 147 19.19 -9.59 15.47
CA PHE A 147 17.81 -9.51 15.02
C PHE A 147 17.61 -10.66 14.04
N GLU A 148 16.78 -11.64 14.40
CA GLU A 148 16.27 -12.58 13.43
C GLU A 148 15.26 -11.81 12.60
N ASP A 149 15.66 -11.42 11.39
CA ASP A 149 14.67 -11.05 10.39
C ASP A 149 13.84 -12.32 10.18
N GLU A 150 12.62 -12.36 10.73
CA GLU A 150 11.55 -13.21 10.23
C GLU A 150 11.28 -12.75 8.80
N LYS A 151 12.18 -13.11 7.87
CA LYS A 151 11.98 -12.90 6.46
C LYS A 151 10.82 -13.80 6.10
N TYR A 152 9.62 -13.23 6.07
CA TYR A 152 8.53 -13.78 5.28
C TYR A 152 9.12 -14.14 3.93
N GLN A 153 9.25 -15.44 3.70
CA GLN A 153 9.85 -15.91 2.47
C GLN A 153 8.88 -15.52 1.36
N ASP A 154 9.30 -14.59 0.50
CA ASP A 154 8.54 -14.29 -0.71
C ASP A 154 8.62 -15.53 -1.61
N LEU A 155 7.52 -16.29 -1.65
CA LEU A 155 7.38 -17.47 -2.48
C LEU A 155 6.87 -17.13 -3.88
N SER A 156 6.70 -15.83 -4.20
CA SER A 156 6.38 -15.42 -5.55
C SER A 156 7.56 -15.63 -6.49
N PHE A 157 7.25 -15.90 -7.76
CA PHE A 157 8.23 -15.97 -8.83
C PHE A 157 7.79 -15.08 -9.99
N PRO A 158 8.75 -14.51 -10.74
CA PRO A 158 8.42 -13.68 -11.88
C PRO A 158 7.82 -14.51 -13.02
N LEU A 159 6.77 -13.96 -13.64
CA LEU A 159 6.12 -14.52 -14.81
C LEU A 159 5.97 -13.44 -15.88
N ARG A 160 6.43 -13.74 -17.08
CA ARG A 160 6.26 -12.87 -18.24
C ARG A 160 5.04 -13.25 -19.07
N LEU A 161 4.08 -12.34 -19.17
CA LEU A 161 2.90 -12.44 -20.04
C LEU A 161 2.84 -11.19 -20.94
N ASP A 162 3.45 -11.28 -22.13
CA ASP A 162 3.61 -10.13 -23.04
C ASP A 162 2.27 -9.50 -23.44
N TYR A 163 1.22 -10.30 -23.61
CA TYR A 163 -0.12 -9.80 -23.94
C TYR A 163 -0.74 -9.02 -22.79
N PHE A 164 -0.63 -9.54 -21.55
CA PHE A 164 -1.09 -8.83 -20.36
C PHE A 164 -0.39 -7.50 -20.19
N ASN A 165 0.93 -7.50 -20.24
CA ASN A 165 1.75 -6.29 -20.14
C ASN A 165 1.36 -5.25 -21.20
N LYS A 166 1.14 -5.70 -22.44
CA LYS A 166 0.72 -4.82 -23.53
C LYS A 166 -0.67 -4.22 -23.31
N ILE A 167 -1.68 -5.04 -23.01
CA ILE A 167 -3.07 -4.60 -22.89
C ILE A 167 -3.28 -3.77 -21.62
N LEU A 168 -2.66 -4.16 -20.51
CA LEU A 168 -2.75 -3.42 -19.25
C LEU A 168 -1.74 -2.27 -19.18
N GLU A 169 -0.92 -2.04 -20.20
CA GLU A 169 0.13 -1.00 -20.19
C GLU A 169 1.03 -1.11 -18.94
N GLN A 170 1.45 -2.33 -18.60
CA GLN A 170 2.35 -2.63 -17.49
C GLN A 170 3.74 -3.03 -17.99
N GLU A 171 4.77 -2.55 -17.29
CA GLU A 171 6.17 -2.92 -17.56
C GLU A 171 6.67 -3.93 -16.52
N GLY A 172 7.60 -4.80 -16.92
CA GLY A 172 8.25 -5.74 -16.02
C GLY A 172 7.63 -7.14 -15.99
N GLU A 173 8.07 -7.92 -15.01
CA GLU A 173 7.58 -9.27 -14.75
C GLU A 173 6.43 -9.22 -13.74
N LEU A 174 5.43 -10.08 -13.94
CA LEU A 174 4.28 -10.20 -13.05
C LEU A 174 4.62 -11.15 -11.91
N HIS A 175 4.04 -10.93 -10.72
CA HIS A 175 4.23 -11.81 -9.58
C HIS A 175 3.26 -12.99 -9.64
N CYS A 176 3.79 -14.21 -9.69
CA CYS A 176 2.99 -15.43 -9.68
C CYS A 176 3.27 -16.25 -8.42
N LEU A 177 2.24 -16.85 -7.85
CA LEU A 177 2.31 -17.69 -6.65
C LEU A 177 1.60 -19.03 -6.89
N PHE A 178 2.14 -20.08 -6.29
CA PHE A 178 1.44 -21.36 -6.17
C PHE A 178 0.74 -21.43 -4.83
N LEU A 179 -0.54 -21.79 -4.85
CA LEU A 179 -1.33 -22.09 -3.65
C LEU A 179 -1.65 -23.58 -3.63
N ASP A 180 -1.52 -24.23 -2.49
CA ASP A 180 -1.91 -25.63 -2.32
C ASP A 180 -3.46 -25.80 -2.25
N GLU A 181 -3.93 -27.00 -1.91
CA GLU A 181 -5.37 -27.29 -1.80
C GLU A 181 -6.07 -26.60 -0.61
N TYR A 182 -5.30 -26.09 0.34
CA TYR A 182 -5.78 -25.34 1.51
C TYR A 182 -5.64 -23.83 1.33
N GLY A 183 -5.02 -23.37 0.24
CA GLY A 183 -4.77 -21.96 -0.02
C GLY A 183 -3.45 -21.43 0.53
N GLU A 184 -2.59 -22.31 1.02
CA GLU A 184 -1.30 -21.94 1.56
C GLU A 184 -0.28 -21.79 0.43
N LYS A 185 0.60 -20.78 0.57
CA LYS A 185 1.65 -20.53 -0.42
C LYS A 185 2.67 -21.67 -0.40
N THR A 186 3.08 -22.14 -1.58
CA THR A 186 4.08 -23.20 -1.72
C THR A 186 5.14 -22.85 -2.77
N ASN A 187 6.36 -23.34 -2.59
CA ASN A 187 7.45 -23.28 -3.58
C ASN A 187 7.59 -24.57 -4.40
N GLU A 188 6.84 -25.62 -4.08
CA GLU A 188 6.90 -26.91 -4.75
C GLU A 188 5.60 -27.12 -5.56
N PRO A 189 5.53 -26.61 -6.80
CA PRO A 189 4.36 -26.83 -7.63
C PRO A 189 4.22 -28.30 -7.98
N ASN A 190 2.98 -28.79 -7.96
CA ASN A 190 2.68 -30.10 -8.52
C ASN A 190 2.55 -30.03 -10.06
N GLN A 191 2.42 -31.20 -10.70
CA GLN A 191 2.30 -31.28 -12.15
C GLN A 191 1.07 -30.53 -12.69
N ALA A 192 -0.08 -30.61 -12.00
CA ALA A 192 -1.29 -29.92 -12.44
C ALA A 192 -1.11 -28.39 -12.43
N GLN A 193 -0.45 -27.83 -11.41
CA GLN A 193 -0.13 -26.40 -11.37
C GLN A 193 0.83 -26.00 -12.48
N THR A 194 1.82 -26.85 -12.78
CA THR A 194 2.75 -26.63 -13.90
C THR A 194 2.00 -26.63 -15.24
N ASP A 195 1.09 -27.57 -15.45
CA ASP A 195 0.28 -27.66 -16.67
C ASP A 195 -0.65 -26.43 -16.81
N VAL A 196 -1.22 -25.94 -15.71
CA VAL A 196 -2.05 -24.73 -15.68
C VAL A 196 -1.25 -23.48 -15.99
N LEU A 197 -0.02 -23.38 -15.49
CA LEU A 197 0.87 -22.27 -15.81
C LEU A 197 1.23 -22.25 -17.30
N GLU A 198 1.51 -23.41 -17.90
CA GLU A 198 1.76 -23.50 -19.34
C GLU A 198 0.50 -23.18 -20.16
N PHE A 199 -0.66 -23.64 -19.71
CA PHE A 199 -1.95 -23.26 -20.30
C PHE A 199 -2.15 -21.73 -20.28
N LEU A 200 -1.86 -21.06 -19.16
CA LEU A 200 -1.95 -19.60 -19.05
C LEU A 200 -1.05 -18.91 -20.07
N LYS A 201 0.22 -19.33 -20.20
CA LYS A 201 1.17 -18.72 -21.15
C LYS A 201 0.71 -18.86 -22.59
N GLN A 202 0.17 -20.02 -22.95
CA GLN A 202 -0.28 -20.33 -24.31
C GLN A 202 -1.58 -19.62 -24.69
N ASN A 203 -2.46 -19.38 -23.72
CA ASN A 203 -3.82 -18.85 -23.94
C ASN A 203 -4.04 -17.46 -23.34
N GLN A 204 -2.96 -16.73 -23.02
CA GLN A 204 -3.02 -15.44 -22.32
C GLN A 204 -3.90 -14.38 -23.01
N GLU A 205 -3.98 -14.39 -24.34
CA GLU A 205 -4.80 -13.45 -25.10
C GLU A 205 -6.31 -13.69 -24.90
N GLU A 206 -6.74 -14.94 -25.02
CA GLU A 206 -8.14 -15.34 -24.81
C GLU A 206 -8.55 -15.10 -23.35
N ILE A 207 -7.71 -15.56 -22.41
CA ILE A 207 -7.98 -15.43 -20.97
C ILE A 207 -8.16 -13.96 -20.56
N LEU A 208 -7.24 -13.07 -20.94
CA LEU A 208 -7.35 -11.66 -20.55
C LEU A 208 -8.54 -10.98 -21.23
N THR A 209 -8.79 -11.29 -22.51
CA THR A 209 -9.93 -10.74 -23.24
C THR A 209 -11.25 -11.10 -22.58
N ASP A 210 -11.40 -12.35 -22.15
CA ASP A 210 -12.58 -12.82 -21.43
C ASP A 210 -12.71 -12.18 -20.06
N ILE A 211 -11.60 -12.05 -19.30
CA ILE A 211 -11.57 -11.34 -18.02
C ILE A 211 -12.08 -9.91 -18.18
N LEU A 212 -11.49 -9.12 -19.07
CA LEU A 212 -11.86 -7.71 -19.24
C LEU A 212 -13.30 -7.55 -19.77
N THR A 213 -13.75 -8.49 -20.62
CA THR A 213 -15.13 -8.52 -21.12
C THR A 213 -16.12 -8.81 -20.00
N GLU A 214 -15.81 -9.74 -19.09
CA GLU A 214 -16.69 -10.06 -17.98
C GLU A 214 -16.69 -8.95 -16.91
N ILE A 215 -15.55 -8.31 -16.68
CA ILE A 215 -15.49 -7.09 -15.86
C ILE A 215 -16.39 -6.00 -16.46
N LEU A 216 -16.30 -5.74 -17.77
CA LEU A 216 -17.12 -4.73 -18.44
C LEU A 216 -18.62 -4.96 -18.24
N LYS A 217 -19.09 -6.21 -18.33
CA LYS A 217 -20.51 -6.56 -18.10
C LYS A 217 -20.95 -6.27 -16.67
N ASN A 218 -20.07 -6.46 -15.69
CA ASN A 218 -20.36 -6.26 -14.28
C ASN A 218 -20.11 -4.82 -13.80
N TYR A 219 -19.34 -4.03 -14.57
CA TYR A 219 -18.89 -2.71 -14.19
C TYR A 219 -20.02 -1.72 -13.85
N PRO A 220 -21.15 -1.63 -14.59
CA PRO A 220 -22.25 -0.75 -14.19
C PRO A 220 -22.83 -1.07 -12.81
N LYS A 221 -22.92 -2.36 -12.45
CA LYS A 221 -23.38 -2.77 -11.11
C LYS A 221 -22.36 -2.38 -10.04
N LEU A 222 -21.06 -2.46 -10.35
CA LEU A 222 -20.03 -1.99 -9.45
C LEU A 222 -20.13 -0.47 -9.27
N GLN A 223 -20.35 0.30 -10.34
CA GLN A 223 -20.56 1.75 -10.24
C GLN A 223 -21.77 2.09 -9.34
N GLU A 224 -22.86 1.33 -9.41
CA GLU A 224 -24.02 1.49 -8.52
C GLU A 224 -23.71 1.16 -7.05
N ILE A 225 -22.82 0.20 -6.77
CA ILE A 225 -22.43 -0.19 -5.42
C ILE A 225 -21.52 0.85 -4.77
N TYR A 226 -20.54 1.36 -5.51
CA TYR A 226 -19.59 2.35 -5.00
C TYR A 226 -20.18 3.77 -4.99
N ASP A 227 -21.11 4.07 -5.89
CA ASP A 227 -21.90 5.31 -5.93
C ASP A 227 -21.06 6.60 -5.75
N TYR A 228 -19.95 6.68 -6.49
CA TYR A 228 -19.07 7.85 -6.44
C TYR A 228 -19.82 9.11 -6.89
N PRO A 229 -19.69 10.24 -6.16
CA PRO A 229 -20.23 11.53 -6.57
C PRO A 229 -19.70 11.96 -7.95
N ASP A 230 -20.54 12.63 -8.75
CA ASP A 230 -20.22 13.04 -10.12
C ASP A 230 -18.91 13.84 -10.22
N GLU A 231 -18.55 14.63 -9.20
CA GLU A 231 -17.34 15.45 -9.18
C GLU A 231 -16.04 14.63 -9.17
N ILE A 232 -16.09 13.38 -8.69
CA ILE A 232 -14.92 12.51 -8.56
C ILE A 232 -15.08 11.17 -9.29
N LYS A 233 -16.30 10.82 -9.70
CA LYS A 233 -16.59 9.60 -10.47
C LYS A 233 -15.72 9.50 -11.72
N GLY A 234 -15.50 10.62 -12.43
CA GLY A 234 -14.67 10.63 -13.64
C GLY A 234 -13.21 10.23 -13.41
N ASP A 235 -12.68 10.42 -12.20
CA ASP A 235 -11.29 10.09 -11.87
C ASP A 235 -11.16 8.63 -11.41
N PHE A 236 -12.09 8.17 -10.57
CA PHE A 236 -12.00 6.84 -9.94
C PHE A 236 -12.75 5.75 -10.70
N MET A 237 -13.88 6.08 -11.29
CA MET A 237 -14.82 5.10 -11.83
C MET A 237 -15.57 5.62 -13.08
N PRO A 238 -14.84 6.13 -14.11
CA PRO A 238 -15.46 6.71 -15.30
C PRO A 238 -16.26 5.66 -16.07
N ASP A 239 -17.22 6.09 -16.88
CA ASP A 239 -17.96 5.16 -17.74
C ASP A 239 -17.02 4.54 -18.79
N ILE A 240 -17.06 3.21 -18.93
CA ILE A 240 -16.23 2.42 -19.84
C ILE A 240 -17.11 1.77 -20.90
N CYS A 241 -16.72 1.89 -22.16
CA CYS A 241 -17.44 1.30 -23.30
C CYS A 241 -16.69 0.13 -23.93
N GLU A 242 -15.36 0.10 -23.80
CA GLU A 242 -14.52 -0.94 -24.40
C GLU A 242 -13.61 -1.60 -23.35
N PRO A 243 -13.41 -2.94 -23.39
CA PRO A 243 -12.60 -3.65 -22.40
C PRO A 243 -11.17 -3.12 -22.26
N LYS A 244 -10.57 -2.63 -23.35
CA LYS A 244 -9.20 -2.10 -23.35
C LYS A 244 -9.03 -0.84 -22.49
N GLU A 245 -10.10 -0.10 -22.21
CA GLU A 245 -10.02 1.15 -21.44
C GLU A 245 -9.71 0.88 -19.96
N PHE A 246 -9.95 -0.34 -19.47
CA PHE A 246 -9.52 -0.78 -18.15
C PHE A 246 -8.01 -0.75 -17.96
N SER A 247 -7.20 -0.68 -19.03
CA SER A 247 -5.74 -0.47 -18.92
C SER A 247 -5.36 0.74 -18.06
N LYS A 248 -6.25 1.74 -18.00
CA LYS A 248 -6.06 2.98 -17.22
C LYS A 248 -6.46 2.83 -15.76
N LEU A 249 -7.32 1.87 -15.45
CA LEU A 249 -7.96 1.72 -14.13
C LEU A 249 -7.45 0.50 -13.36
N LEU A 250 -6.97 -0.52 -14.06
CA LEU A 250 -6.51 -1.79 -13.50
C LEU A 250 -5.01 -1.97 -13.64
N GLU A 251 -4.41 -2.60 -12.65
CA GLU A 251 -3.04 -3.07 -12.69
C GLU A 251 -2.96 -4.45 -12.03
N LEU A 252 -2.49 -5.45 -12.78
CA LEU A 252 -2.35 -6.81 -12.29
C LEU A 252 -1.21 -6.86 -11.27
N GLN A 253 -1.53 -7.22 -10.03
CA GLN A 253 -0.59 -7.29 -8.91
C GLN A 253 -0.07 -8.72 -8.71
N ASN A 254 -0.98 -9.70 -8.62
CA ASN A 254 -0.64 -11.10 -8.36
C ASN A 254 -1.44 -12.07 -9.22
N ILE A 255 -0.79 -13.16 -9.59
CA ILE A 255 -1.41 -14.33 -10.21
C ILE A 255 -1.29 -15.52 -9.25
N TYR A 256 -2.38 -16.25 -9.04
CA TYR A 256 -2.42 -17.42 -8.17
C TYR A 256 -2.74 -18.68 -8.98
N ILE A 257 -1.90 -19.70 -8.89
CA ILE A 257 -2.15 -21.02 -9.50
C ILE A 257 -2.56 -22.00 -8.40
N ILE A 258 -3.81 -22.42 -8.40
CA ILE A 258 -4.47 -22.99 -7.21
C ILE A 258 -4.64 -24.52 -7.31
N GLY A 259 -3.87 -25.22 -6.48
CA GLY A 259 -3.95 -26.66 -6.22
C GLY A 259 -4.07 -27.49 -7.50
N ASN A 260 -4.93 -28.51 -7.45
CA ASN A 260 -5.19 -29.41 -8.59
C ASN A 260 -6.44 -29.01 -9.41
N THR A 261 -6.90 -27.76 -9.31
CA THR A 261 -8.27 -27.39 -9.69
C THR A 261 -8.42 -26.70 -11.05
N ALA A 262 -7.34 -26.60 -11.83
CA ALA A 262 -7.29 -25.82 -13.07
C ALA A 262 -7.74 -24.35 -12.91
N LYS A 263 -7.67 -23.83 -11.67
CA LYS A 263 -8.06 -22.47 -11.33
C LYS A 263 -6.86 -21.54 -11.36
N ILE A 264 -7.11 -20.32 -11.86
CA ILE A 264 -6.15 -19.22 -11.86
C ILE A 264 -6.82 -18.00 -11.24
N GLY A 265 -6.20 -17.44 -10.20
CA GLY A 265 -6.58 -16.18 -9.60
C GLY A 265 -5.81 -15.02 -10.19
N PHE A 266 -6.49 -13.90 -10.43
CA PHE A 266 -5.91 -12.64 -10.86
C PHE A 266 -6.33 -11.54 -9.88
N GLN A 267 -5.37 -11.00 -9.15
CA GLN A 267 -5.59 -9.85 -8.26
C GLN A 267 -5.13 -8.59 -8.96
N PHE A 268 -6.04 -7.66 -9.15
CA PHE A 268 -5.78 -6.33 -9.66
C PHE A 268 -5.87 -5.31 -8.53
N SER A 269 -5.01 -4.30 -8.54
CA SER A 269 -5.38 -3.01 -7.97
C SER A 269 -6.32 -2.32 -8.95
N CYS A 270 -7.24 -1.52 -8.42
CA CYS A 270 -8.23 -0.80 -9.21
C CYS A 270 -8.44 0.62 -8.69
N SER A 271 -8.76 1.55 -9.58
CA SER A 271 -8.90 2.96 -9.23
C SER A 271 -10.06 3.26 -8.27
N TRP A 272 -11.10 2.42 -8.23
CA TRP A 272 -12.29 2.64 -7.40
C TRP A 272 -12.25 1.92 -6.04
N ASP A 273 -11.27 1.05 -5.82
CA ASP A 273 -11.06 0.41 -4.52
C ASP A 273 -9.57 0.14 -4.34
N MET A 274 -8.91 1.12 -3.74
CA MET A 274 -7.47 1.10 -3.49
C MET A 274 -7.08 0.23 -2.30
N GLU A 275 -8.00 0.02 -1.36
CA GLU A 275 -7.75 -0.75 -0.14
C GLU A 275 -7.87 -2.25 -0.42
N HIS A 276 -8.91 -2.65 -1.15
CA HIS A 276 -9.21 -4.07 -1.35
C HIS A 276 -9.00 -4.55 -2.79
N GLY A 277 -8.93 -3.68 -3.79
CA GLY A 277 -8.71 -4.06 -5.18
C GLY A 277 -9.81 -4.95 -5.78
N LEU A 278 -9.51 -5.57 -6.92
CA LEU A 278 -10.41 -6.44 -7.67
C LEU A 278 -9.80 -7.83 -7.83
N GLY A 279 -10.55 -8.87 -7.49
CA GLY A 279 -10.17 -10.27 -7.69
C GLY A 279 -11.01 -10.92 -8.77
N VAL A 280 -10.35 -11.66 -9.66
CA VAL A 280 -11.00 -12.49 -10.68
C VAL A 280 -10.47 -13.91 -10.59
N MET A 281 -11.36 -14.90 -10.63
CA MET A 281 -10.98 -16.31 -10.71
C MET A 281 -11.44 -16.89 -12.02
N THR A 282 -10.52 -17.57 -12.71
CA THR A 282 -10.83 -18.38 -13.88
C THR A 282 -10.67 -19.86 -13.57
N GLN A 283 -11.38 -20.71 -14.32
CA GLN A 283 -11.19 -22.15 -14.34
C GLN A 283 -11.19 -22.62 -15.78
N SER A 284 -10.10 -23.29 -16.18
CA SER A 284 -9.93 -23.75 -17.57
C SER A 284 -10.15 -22.64 -18.60
N GLY A 285 -9.66 -21.43 -18.29
CA GLY A 285 -9.77 -20.23 -19.14
C GLY A 285 -11.04 -19.38 -18.94
N ASN A 286 -12.10 -19.93 -18.35
CA ASN A 286 -13.38 -19.22 -18.21
C ASN A 286 -13.47 -18.50 -16.87
N VAL A 287 -14.01 -17.27 -16.85
CA VAL A 287 -14.27 -16.53 -15.60
C VAL A 287 -15.39 -17.21 -14.81
N ILE A 288 -15.13 -17.53 -13.54
CA ILE A 288 -16.10 -18.16 -12.63
C ILE A 288 -16.46 -17.28 -11.42
N LYS A 289 -15.64 -16.27 -11.09
CA LYS A 289 -15.85 -15.39 -9.93
C LYS A 289 -15.22 -14.02 -10.19
N ILE A 290 -15.92 -12.96 -9.79
CA ILE A 290 -15.41 -11.58 -9.72
C ILE A 290 -15.83 -11.02 -8.35
N GLY A 291 -14.92 -10.34 -7.65
CA GLY A 291 -15.17 -9.72 -6.35
C GLY A 291 -14.02 -8.82 -5.92
N SER A 292 -13.87 -8.56 -4.61
CA SER A 292 -12.67 -7.92 -4.05
C SER A 292 -11.42 -8.78 -4.32
N ALA A 293 -10.20 -8.29 -4.04
CA ALA A 293 -8.96 -9.05 -4.29
C ALA A 293 -9.00 -10.49 -3.73
N GLU A 294 -9.69 -10.72 -2.61
CA GLU A 294 -9.89 -12.04 -2.02
C GLU A 294 -10.53 -13.03 -2.97
N ALA A 295 -11.35 -12.60 -3.92
CA ALA A 295 -11.92 -13.49 -4.94
C ALA A 295 -10.86 -14.15 -5.84
N ALA A 296 -9.64 -13.63 -5.90
CA ALA A 296 -8.55 -14.25 -6.65
C ALA A 296 -7.97 -15.51 -5.96
N PHE A 297 -8.04 -15.61 -4.64
CA PHE A 297 -7.39 -16.70 -3.88
C PHE A 297 -8.31 -17.37 -2.84
N GLY A 298 -9.47 -16.80 -2.57
CA GLY A 298 -10.47 -17.31 -1.64
C GLY A 298 -11.33 -18.40 -2.27
N PHE A 299 -11.28 -19.58 -1.65
CA PHE A 299 -11.97 -20.80 -2.07
C PHE A 299 -13.50 -20.70 -2.00
#